data_AF-A0AAW2KXM5-F1
#
_entry.id   AF-A0AAW2KXM5-F1
#
_cell.length_a   1.000
_cell.length_b   1.000
_cell.length_c   1.000
_cell.angle_alpha   90.00
_cell.angle_beta   90.00
_cell.angle_gamma   90.00
#
_symmetry.space_group_name_H-M   'P 1'
#
loop_
_entity.id
_entity.type
_entity.pdbx_description
1 polymer ?
#
loop_
_entity_poly.entity_id
_entity_poly.type
_entity_poly.pdbx_seq_one_letter_code
_entity_poly.pdbx_strand_id
1 'polypeptide(L)'
;MKSMLIGIHGIGLGLYKYIITSLVISGGLTSVVRADFNYKAALKKSIIFLEAQRSGKLPTNHRPSWRGDSALQDAKLVNEDLVGGYYDAGDNVKYGLPMAFTVTTLAWAAISYKSELQAAREMENVRVAVH
;
A
#
# COMPACT_ATOMS: atom_id res chain seq x y z
N MET A 1 -60.94 47.55 -7.50
CA MET A 1 -60.31 46.26 -7.88
C MET A 1 -59.21 46.55 -8.90
N LYS A 2 -58.05 45.90 -8.78
CA LYS A 2 -56.78 46.14 -9.51
C LYS A 2 -55.82 47.15 -8.85
N SER A 3 -55.66 47.03 -7.53
CA SER A 3 -54.33 47.16 -6.93
C SER A 3 -53.76 45.74 -6.81
N MET A 4 -52.43 45.58 -6.78
CA MET A 4 -51.68 44.32 -6.60
C MET A 4 -51.27 43.56 -7.87
N LEU A 5 -50.33 44.09 -8.67
CA LEU A 5 -49.56 43.24 -9.62
C LEU A 5 -48.22 43.83 -10.13
N ILE A 6 -47.58 44.74 -9.39
CA ILE A 6 -46.27 45.35 -9.81
C ILE A 6 -45.15 45.09 -8.77
N GLY A 7 -45.34 44.14 -7.84
CA GLY A 7 -44.44 43.96 -6.69
C GLY A 7 -43.48 42.76 -6.73
N ILE A 8 -43.44 41.95 -7.79
CA ILE A 8 -42.82 40.61 -7.75
C ILE A 8 -41.63 40.39 -8.69
N HIS A 9 -41.29 41.34 -9.56
CA HIS A 9 -40.19 41.18 -10.54
C HIS A 9 -38.81 41.67 -10.04
N GLY A 10 -38.73 42.38 -8.91
CA GLY A 10 -37.47 42.95 -8.41
C GLY A 10 -36.76 42.16 -7.31
N ILE A 11 -37.50 41.37 -6.52
CA ILE A 11 -36.99 40.77 -5.27
C ILE A 11 -36.40 39.36 -5.51
N GLY A 12 -36.92 38.62 -6.49
CA GLY A 12 -36.48 37.24 -6.79
C GLY A 12 -35.11 37.14 -7.49
N LEU A 13 -34.76 38.11 -8.34
CA LEU A 13 -33.49 38.10 -9.08
C LEU A 13 -32.27 38.38 -8.19
N GLY A 14 -32.44 39.21 -7.16
CA GLY A 14 -31.39 39.49 -6.17
C GLY A 14 -31.11 38.25 -5.32
N LEU A 15 -32.14 37.62 -4.76
CA LEU A 15 -32.02 36.38 -3.99
C LEU A 15 -31.45 35.23 -4.81
N TYR A 16 -31.87 35.07 -6.08
CA TYR A 16 -31.32 34.06 -6.97
C TYR A 16 -29.83 34.29 -7.25
N LYS A 17 -29.41 35.54 -7.50
CA LYS A 17 -27.99 35.89 -7.62
C LYS A 17 -27.23 35.56 -6.34
N TYR A 18 -27.75 35.94 -5.17
CA TYR A 18 -27.11 35.64 -3.88
C TYR A 18 -26.99 34.14 -3.60
N ILE A 19 -28.00 33.34 -3.96
CA ILE A 19 -27.97 31.88 -3.81
C ILE A 19 -26.93 31.26 -4.76
N ILE A 20 -26.87 31.69 -6.03
CA ILE A 20 -25.88 31.19 -6.98
C ILE A 20 -24.45 31.62 -6.58
N THR A 21 -24.26 32.86 -6.15
CA THR A 21 -22.95 33.34 -5.64
C THR A 21 -22.55 32.60 -4.37
N SER A 22 -23.48 32.37 -3.44
CA SER A 22 -23.26 31.57 -2.24
C SER A 22 -22.89 30.11 -2.57
N LEU A 23 -23.57 29.47 -3.52
CA LEU A 23 -23.31 28.09 -3.94
C LEU A 23 -21.98 27.94 -4.69
N VAL A 24 -21.57 28.94 -5.47
CA VAL A 24 -20.26 28.96 -6.15
C VAL A 24 -19.12 29.19 -5.15
N ILE A 25 -19.32 30.04 -4.13
CA ILE A 25 -18.33 30.28 -3.07
C ILE A 25 -18.22 29.07 -2.13
N SER A 26 -19.32 28.40 -1.81
CA SER A 26 -19.32 27.19 -0.96
C SER A 26 -18.88 25.92 -1.72
N GLY A 27 -19.12 25.84 -3.04
CA GLY A 27 -18.54 24.79 -3.89
C GLY A 27 -17.04 24.92 -4.13
N GLY A 28 -16.50 26.15 -4.04
CA GLY A 28 -15.06 26.45 -4.16
C GLY A 28 -14.23 26.12 -2.91
N LEU A 29 -14.86 25.76 -1.80
CA LEU A 29 -14.19 25.40 -0.54
C LEU A 29 -14.17 23.89 -0.29
N THR A 30 -14.08 23.09 -1.36
CA THR A 30 -13.58 21.71 -1.22
C THR A 30 -12.07 21.77 -1.36
N SER A 31 -11.36 21.87 -0.24
CA SER A 31 -9.93 21.60 -0.22
C SER A 31 -9.74 20.14 -0.64
N VAL A 32 -9.48 19.89 -1.92
CA VAL A 32 -8.97 18.59 -2.37
C VAL A 32 -7.61 18.44 -1.70
N VAL A 33 -7.58 17.66 -0.61
CA VAL A 33 -6.32 17.26 0.01
C VAL A 33 -5.65 16.31 -0.97
N ARG A 34 -4.83 16.85 -1.88
CA ARG A 34 -3.95 16.06 -2.72
C ARG A 34 -2.74 15.67 -1.87
N ALA A 35 -2.87 14.56 -1.15
CA ALA A 35 -1.75 14.00 -0.42
C ALA A 35 -0.72 13.48 -1.43
N ASP A 36 0.47 14.09 -1.43
CA ASP A 36 1.60 13.66 -2.24
C ASP A 36 2.35 12.54 -1.50
N PHE A 37 1.99 11.30 -1.80
CA PHE A 37 2.61 10.13 -1.18
C PHE A 37 3.80 9.63 -1.99
N ASN A 38 4.92 9.40 -1.32
CA ASN A 38 6.08 8.76 -1.93
C ASN A 38 5.89 7.22 -2.01
N TYR A 39 5.13 6.78 -3.02
CA TYR A 39 4.85 5.35 -3.24
C TYR A 39 6.10 4.52 -3.54
N LYS A 40 7.14 5.11 -4.12
CA LYS A 40 8.43 4.43 -4.31
C LYS A 40 9.08 4.07 -2.97
N ALA A 41 9.06 5.00 -2.01
CA ALA A 41 9.56 4.75 -0.67
C ALA A 41 8.68 3.75 0.10
N ALA A 42 7.35 3.82 -0.09
CA ALA A 42 6.42 2.85 0.51
C ALA A 42 6.69 1.43 -0.01
N LEU A 43 6.76 1.24 -1.32
CA LEU A 43 7.05 -0.04 -1.96
C LEU A 43 8.36 -0.65 -1.48
N LYS A 44 9.43 0.14 -1.44
CA LYS A 44 10.73 -0.30 -0.90
C LYS A 44 10.62 -0.81 0.53
N LYS A 45 9.91 -0.08 1.40
CA LYS A 45 9.71 -0.48 2.80
C LYS A 45 8.86 -1.74 2.94
N SER A 46 7.82 -1.91 2.11
CA SER A 46 7.00 -3.12 2.09
C SER A 46 7.82 -4.37 1.74
N ILE A 47 8.79 -4.26 0.82
CA ILE A 47 9.66 -5.39 0.47
C ILE A 47 10.69 -5.65 1.58
N ILE A 48 11.24 -4.60 2.20
CA ILE A 48 12.11 -4.74 3.37
C ILE A 48 11.38 -5.40 4.54
N PHE A 49 10.08 -5.14 4.72
CA PHE A 49 9.26 -5.83 5.71
C PHE A 49 9.24 -7.34 5.46
N LEU A 50 9.03 -7.79 4.21
CA LEU A 50 9.10 -9.22 3.88
C LEU A 50 10.51 -9.80 4.12
N GLU A 51 11.58 -9.08 3.75
CA GLU A 51 12.95 -9.52 4.06
C GLU A 51 13.18 -9.67 5.57
N ALA A 52 12.61 -8.77 6.36
CA ALA A 52 12.67 -8.83 7.81
C ALA A 52 11.88 -9.99 8.43
N GLN A 53 11.09 -10.73 7.63
CA GLN A 53 10.40 -11.96 8.06
C GLN A 53 11.13 -13.24 7.64
N ARG A 54 12.23 -13.16 6.87
CA ARG A 54 12.98 -14.36 6.43
C ARG A 54 13.46 -15.18 7.62
N SER A 55 13.29 -16.48 7.55
CA SER A 55 13.85 -17.47 8.48
C SER A 55 15.03 -18.19 7.83
N GLY A 56 15.82 -18.93 8.60
CA GLY A 56 16.95 -19.70 8.11
C GLY A 56 18.23 -18.89 8.00
N LYS A 57 19.12 -19.32 7.09
CA LYS A 57 20.37 -18.63 6.78
C LYS A 57 20.06 -17.37 5.97
N LEU A 58 20.48 -16.21 6.45
CA LEU A 58 20.25 -14.95 5.74
C LEU A 58 21.34 -14.71 4.68
N PRO A 59 21.00 -14.05 3.55
CA PRO A 59 22.00 -13.58 2.59
C PRO A 59 23.00 -12.63 3.25
N THR A 60 24.27 -12.69 2.83
CA THR A 60 25.35 -11.84 3.35
C THR A 60 25.09 -10.34 3.13
N ASN A 61 24.31 -10.00 2.11
CA ASN A 61 23.94 -8.63 1.73
C ASN A 61 22.50 -8.26 2.11
N HIS A 62 21.89 -8.91 3.11
CA HIS A 62 20.55 -8.57 3.56
C HIS A 62 20.47 -7.12 4.10
N ARG A 63 19.33 -6.45 3.90
CA ARG A 63 19.14 -5.04 4.24
C ARG A 63 18.78 -4.79 5.72
N PRO A 64 17.96 -5.62 6.39
CA PRO A 64 17.64 -5.43 7.81
C PRO A 64 18.80 -5.86 8.73
N SER A 65 19.72 -4.93 9.05
CA SER A 65 20.95 -5.22 9.80
C SER A 65 20.77 -5.77 11.22
N TRP A 66 19.54 -5.74 11.74
CA TRP A 66 19.17 -6.24 13.07
C TRP A 66 18.65 -7.69 13.03
N ARG A 67 18.50 -8.28 11.84
CA ARG A 67 18.18 -9.70 11.66
C ARG A 67 19.48 -10.53 11.60
N GLY A 68 19.39 -11.77 12.05
CA GLY A 68 20.46 -12.76 11.95
C GLY A 68 19.90 -14.13 11.58
N ASP A 69 20.78 -15.10 11.37
CA ASP A 69 20.40 -16.48 11.07
C ASP A 69 19.52 -17.06 12.18
N SER A 70 18.44 -17.76 11.82
CA SER A 70 17.49 -18.32 12.78
C SER A 70 16.89 -19.64 12.30
N ALA A 71 16.32 -20.43 13.21
CA ALA A 71 15.60 -21.67 12.90
C ALA A 71 16.39 -22.67 12.02
N LEU A 72 17.71 -22.75 12.22
CA LEU A 72 18.62 -23.63 11.46
C LEU A 72 18.48 -25.13 11.79
N GLN A 73 17.49 -25.47 12.61
CA GLN A 73 17.20 -26.83 13.05
C GLN A 73 15.78 -27.28 12.69
N ASP A 74 15.06 -26.48 11.91
CA ASP A 74 13.69 -26.81 11.51
C ASP A 74 13.64 -28.17 10.79
N ALA A 75 12.74 -29.03 11.29
CA ALA A 75 12.51 -30.40 10.85
C ALA A 75 13.67 -31.41 10.98
N LYS A 76 14.77 -31.05 11.67
CA LYS A 76 15.87 -32.01 11.92
C LYS A 76 15.45 -33.25 12.71
N LEU A 77 14.47 -33.13 13.61
CA LEU A 77 13.94 -34.26 14.39
C LEU A 77 13.23 -35.32 13.53
N VAL A 78 12.79 -34.95 12.33
CA VAL A 78 12.18 -35.85 11.35
C VAL A 78 13.08 -36.11 10.15
N ASN A 79 14.37 -35.77 10.26
CA ASN A 79 15.39 -35.95 9.22
C ASN A 79 15.06 -35.25 7.89
N GLU A 80 14.40 -34.10 7.95
CA GLU A 80 14.10 -33.24 6.80
C GLU A 80 14.78 -31.86 6.97
N ASP A 81 15.02 -31.17 5.86
CA ASP A 81 15.49 -29.78 5.87
C ASP A 81 14.35 -28.83 5.50
N LEU A 82 13.74 -28.22 6.51
CA LEU A 82 12.71 -27.18 6.34
C LEU A 82 13.23 -25.79 6.79
N VAL A 83 14.54 -25.58 6.72
CA VAL A 83 15.16 -24.26 6.95
C VAL A 83 14.78 -23.30 5.83
N GLY A 84 14.56 -22.01 6.16
CA GLY A 84 14.17 -20.98 5.19
C GLY A 84 12.71 -20.54 5.31
N GLY A 85 12.19 -19.89 4.26
CA GLY A 85 10.83 -19.34 4.25
C GLY A 85 10.65 -18.09 5.11
N TYR A 86 9.41 -17.79 5.49
CA TYR A 86 9.03 -16.58 6.22
C TYR A 86 8.28 -16.91 7.51
N TYR A 87 8.54 -16.13 8.55
CA TYR A 87 7.67 -16.07 9.72
C TYR A 87 6.37 -15.35 9.38
N ASP A 88 5.25 -15.89 9.84
CA ASP A 88 3.92 -15.47 9.39
C ASP A 88 3.56 -14.05 9.83
N ALA A 89 3.78 -13.74 11.11
CA ALA A 89 3.38 -12.47 11.71
C ALA A 89 4.41 -11.97 12.74
N GLY A 90 3.97 -11.67 13.96
CA GLY A 90 4.83 -11.22 15.07
C GLY A 90 5.45 -12.38 15.87
N ASP A 91 5.13 -13.62 15.50
CA ASP A 91 5.66 -14.84 16.07
C ASP A 91 6.68 -15.49 15.12
N ASN A 92 7.17 -16.69 15.49
CA ASN A 92 8.19 -17.41 14.73
C ASN A 92 7.66 -18.69 14.06
N VAL A 93 6.35 -18.87 13.93
CA VAL A 93 5.77 -20.02 13.22
C VAL A 93 5.72 -19.74 11.71
N LYS A 94 5.96 -20.79 10.92
CA LYS A 94 5.90 -20.79 9.45
C LYS A 94 4.57 -21.36 8.98
N TYR A 95 3.52 -20.57 8.97
CA TYR A 95 2.23 -21.01 8.47
C TYR A 95 2.24 -21.08 6.92
N GLY A 96 2.17 -22.29 6.38
CA GLY A 96 2.37 -22.51 4.94
C GLY A 96 1.33 -21.84 4.04
N LEU A 97 0.06 -21.81 4.44
CA LEU A 97 -1.01 -21.20 3.63
C LEU A 97 -0.84 -19.68 3.43
N PRO A 98 -0.73 -18.85 4.48
CA PRO A 98 -0.50 -17.41 4.31
C PRO A 98 0.86 -17.09 3.67
N MET A 99 1.89 -17.91 3.91
CA MET A 99 3.18 -17.77 3.22
C MET A 99 3.05 -18.00 1.72
N ALA A 100 2.39 -19.09 1.30
CA ALA A 100 2.17 -19.40 -0.12
C ALA A 100 1.34 -18.32 -0.80
N PHE A 101 0.30 -17.80 -0.13
CA PHE A 101 -0.48 -16.67 -0.62
C PHE A 101 0.38 -15.42 -0.84
N THR A 102 1.22 -15.09 0.13
CA THR A 102 2.12 -13.92 0.07
C THR A 102 3.09 -14.02 -1.09
N VAL A 103 3.78 -15.16 -1.24
CA VAL A 103 4.74 -15.39 -2.34
C VAL A 103 4.04 -15.37 -3.70
N THR A 104 2.84 -15.96 -3.81
CA THR A 104 2.05 -15.95 -5.06
C THR A 104 1.66 -14.53 -5.44
N THR A 105 1.20 -13.73 -4.48
CA THR A 105 0.84 -12.32 -4.70
C THR A 105 2.06 -11.51 -5.13
N LEU A 106 3.22 -11.76 -4.52
CA LEU A 106 4.47 -11.10 -4.87
C LEU A 106 4.96 -11.48 -6.29
N ALA A 107 4.83 -12.76 -6.66
CA ALA A 107 5.12 -13.24 -8.01
C ALA A 107 4.18 -12.60 -9.05
N TRP A 108 2.89 -12.51 -8.74
CA TRP A 108 1.93 -11.84 -9.61
C TRP A 108 2.25 -10.35 -9.76
N ALA A 109 2.65 -9.66 -8.69
CA ALA A 109 3.09 -8.27 -8.76
C ALA A 109 4.36 -8.12 -9.65
N ALA A 110 5.31 -9.05 -9.55
CA ALA A 110 6.52 -9.05 -10.38
C ALA A 110 6.22 -9.15 -11.88
N ILE A 111 5.17 -9.90 -12.25
CA ILE A 111 4.72 -10.06 -13.63
C ILE A 111 3.94 -8.82 -14.08
N SER A 112 2.97 -8.38 -13.28
CA SER A 112 2.02 -7.33 -13.66
C SER A 112 2.62 -5.92 -13.65
N TYR A 113 3.59 -5.65 -12.77
CA TYR A 113 4.15 -4.32 -12.51
C TYR A 113 5.67 -4.28 -12.67
N LYS A 114 6.18 -5.04 -13.65
CA LYS A 114 7.61 -5.19 -13.90
C LYS A 114 8.32 -3.84 -14.09
N SER A 115 7.76 -2.96 -14.93
CA SER A 115 8.33 -1.63 -15.22
C SER A 115 8.45 -0.76 -13.97
N GLU A 116 7.44 -0.79 -13.12
CA GLU A 116 7.32 -0.02 -11.89
C GLU A 116 8.33 -0.52 -10.87
N LEU A 117 8.43 -1.84 -10.70
CA LEU A 117 9.42 -2.48 -9.83
C LEU A 117 10.85 -2.22 -10.29
N GLN A 118 11.09 -2.19 -11.60
CA GLN A 118 12.39 -1.80 -12.18
C GLN A 118 12.69 -0.31 -11.92
N ALA A 119 11.73 0.59 -12.16
CA ALA A 119 11.88 2.02 -11.88
C ALA A 119 12.09 2.30 -10.38
N ALA A 120 11.49 1.49 -9.52
CA ALA A 120 11.69 1.53 -8.07
C ALA A 120 13.05 0.95 -7.63
N ARG A 121 13.74 0.19 -8.49
CA ARG A 121 14.96 -0.61 -8.19
C ARG A 121 14.72 -1.70 -7.14
N GLU A 122 13.54 -2.31 -7.18
CA GLU A 122 13.15 -3.36 -6.24
C GLU A 122 12.86 -4.71 -6.92
N MET A 123 12.89 -4.77 -8.26
CA MET A 123 12.63 -6.00 -9.02
C MET A 123 13.48 -7.19 -8.58
N GLU A 124 14.79 -7.00 -8.34
CA GLU A 124 15.64 -8.12 -7.91
C GLU A 124 15.34 -8.57 -6.47
N ASN A 125 15.00 -7.65 -5.56
CA ASN A 125 14.63 -8.01 -4.20
C ASN A 125 13.32 -8.81 -4.18
N VAL A 126 12.36 -8.46 -5.04
CA VAL A 126 11.13 -9.22 -5.27
C VAL A 126 11.44 -10.60 -5.84
N ARG A 127 12.34 -10.70 -6.82
CA ARG A 127 12.71 -11.98 -7.43
C ARG A 127 13.36 -12.93 -6.43
N VAL A 128 14.27 -12.41 -5.58
CA VAL A 128 14.89 -13.17 -4.47
C VAL A 128 13.88 -13.53 -3.39
N ALA A 129 12.77 -12.82 -3.26
CA ALA A 129 11.74 -13.16 -2.26
C ALA A 129 10.81 -14.30 -2.69
N VAL A 130 10.70 -14.55 -4.00
CA VAL A 130 9.85 -15.61 -4.59
C VAL A 130 10.63 -16.92 -4.82
N HIS A 131 11.96 -16.87 -4.84
CA HIS A 131 12.85 -17.99 -5.12
C HIS A 131 13.64 -18.42 -3.88
#